data_AF-A0A938QPE9-F1
#
_entry.id   AF-A0A938QPE9-F1
#
_cell.length_a   1.000
_cell.length_b   1.000
_cell.length_c   1.000
_cell.angle_alpha   90.00
_cell.angle_beta   90.00
_cell.angle_gamma   90.00
#
_symmetry.space_group_name_H-M   'P 1'
#
loop_
_entity.id
_entity.type
_entity.pdbx_description
1 polymer ?
#
loop_
_entity_poly.entity_id
_entity_poly.type
_entity_poly.pdbx_seq_one_letter_code
_entity_poly.pdbx_strand_id
1 'polypeptide(L)' 'MWRGWRQRRRRPALQACLRVLFSWQRRRLRRRHIVQPHCGAITFVQRFGSALQLNLHFHVLVPDGAFDRG' A
#
# COMPACT_ATOMS: atom_id res chain seq x y z
N MET A 1 28.12 -7.45 -9.81
CA MET A 1 27.89 -6.04 -10.18
C MET A 1 26.39 -5.77 -10.25
N TRP A 2 25.76 -5.35 -9.15
CA TRP A 2 24.34 -4.91 -9.11
C TRP A 2 24.29 -3.60 -8.30
N ARG A 3 24.41 -2.47 -9.01
CA ARG A 3 24.32 -1.14 -8.40
C ARG A 3 22.97 -0.51 -8.74
N GLY A 4 22.32 -0.03 -7.67
CA GLY A 4 21.69 1.29 -7.70
C GLY A 4 20.25 1.34 -8.19
N TRP A 5 19.30 1.24 -7.24
CA TRP A 5 18.05 2.00 -7.35
C TRP A 5 17.68 2.58 -6.00
N ARG A 6 18.00 3.87 -5.80
CA ARG A 6 17.48 4.70 -4.70
C ARG A 6 15.94 4.68 -4.75
N GLN A 7 15.30 3.82 -3.96
CA GLN A 7 13.84 3.79 -3.78
C GLN A 7 13.31 4.87 -2.80
N ARG A 8 14.15 5.82 -2.38
CA ARG A 8 13.93 6.56 -1.12
C ARG A 8 13.05 7.81 -1.22
N ARG A 9 12.49 8.21 -2.38
CA ARG A 9 11.88 9.55 -2.51
C ARG A 9 10.55 9.72 -3.26
N ARG A 10 9.72 8.69 -3.44
CA ARG A 10 8.38 8.86 -4.06
C ARG A 10 7.32 7.92 -3.47
N ARG A 11 6.89 8.16 -2.22
CA ARG A 11 5.82 7.38 -1.55
C ARG A 11 4.71 8.16 -0.82
N PRO A 12 4.68 9.51 -0.70
CA PRO A 12 3.60 10.19 0.04
C PRO A 12 2.19 9.84 -0.44
N ALA A 13 1.95 9.79 -1.76
CA ALA A 13 0.63 9.44 -2.31
C ALA A 13 0.20 8.01 -1.96
N LEU A 14 1.11 7.03 -2.10
CA LEU A 14 0.86 5.65 -1.70
C LEU A 14 0.57 5.55 -0.19
N GLN A 15 1.37 6.25 0.64
CA GLN A 15 1.16 6.28 2.08
C GLN A 15 -0.19 6.91 2.45
N ALA A 16 -0.57 8.02 1.81
CA ALA A 16 -1.86 8.66 2.02
C ALA A 16 -3.02 7.71 1.66
N CYS A 17 -2.94 7.06 0.49
CA CYS A 17 -3.92 6.07 0.05
C CYS A 17 -4.07 4.91 1.04
N LEU A 18 -2.94 4.26 1.39
CA LEU A 18 -2.94 3.14 2.35
C LEU A 18 -3.42 3.56 3.74
N ARG A 19 -3.10 4.78 4.20
CA ARG A 19 -3.58 5.30 5.48
C ARG A 19 -5.10 5.41 5.52
N VAL A 20 -5.73 5.88 4.44
CA VAL A 20 -7.20 5.98 4.35
C VAL A 20 -7.82 4.58 4.33
N LEU A 21 -7.34 3.70 3.45
CA LEU A 21 -7.85 2.33 3.31
C LEU A 21 -7.75 1.53 4.62
N PHE A 22 -6.57 1.52 5.25
CA PHE A 22 -6.38 0.78 6.50
C PHE A 22 -7.14 1.39 7.68
N SER A 23 -7.34 2.72 7.70
CA SER A 23 -8.17 3.35 8.73
C SER A 23 -9.65 3.02 8.54
N TRP A 24 -10.10 2.80 7.31
CA TRP A 24 -11.44 2.29 7.03
C TRP A 24 -11.59 0.83 7.45
N GLN A 25 -10.65 -0.05 7.09
CA GLN A 25 -10.67 -1.46 7.51
C GLN A 25 -10.67 -1.64 9.03
N ARG A 26 -9.78 -0.93 9.74
CA ARG A 26 -9.75 -0.96 11.22
C ARG A 26 -11.09 -0.53 11.83
N ARG A 27 -11.74 0.50 11.28
CA ARG A 27 -13.07 0.94 11.75
C ARG A 27 -14.12 -0.15 11.55
N ARG A 28 -14.13 -0.82 10.39
CA ARG A 28 -15.05 -1.92 10.09
C ARG A 28 -14.84 -3.13 11.00
N LEU A 29 -13.59 -3.48 11.29
CA LEU A 29 -13.23 -4.61 12.14
C LEU A 29 -13.49 -4.35 13.63
N ARG A 30 -13.28 -3.11 14.10
CA ARG A 30 -13.67 -2.71 15.47
C ARG A 30 -15.17 -2.85 15.72
N ARG A 31 -16.02 -2.55 14.72
CA ARG A 31 -17.47 -2.79 14.81
C ARG A 31 -17.83 -4.27 14.90
N ARG A 32 -16.90 -5.16 14.58
CA ARG A 32 -17.02 -6.62 14.73
C ARG A 32 -16.28 -7.14 15.97
N HIS A 33 -15.90 -6.26 16.90
CA HIS A 33 -15.17 -6.60 18.13
C HIS A 33 -13.79 -7.26 17.93
N ILE A 34 -13.21 -7.14 16.75
CA ILE A 34 -11.84 -7.65 16.48
C ILE A 34 -10.83 -6.64 17.04
N VAL A 35 -10.02 -7.10 17.99
CA VAL A 35 -9.03 -6.30 18.72
C VAL A 35 -7.68 -6.39 18.03
N GLN A 36 -7.00 -5.26 17.85
CA GLN A 36 -5.67 -5.17 17.22
C GLN A 36 -5.49 -5.79 15.81
N PRO A 37 -6.40 -5.55 14.84
CA PRO A 37 -6.25 -6.11 13.50
C PRO A 37 -5.03 -5.57 12.75
N HIS A 38 -4.28 -6.46 12.09
CA HIS A 38 -3.15 -6.13 11.23
C HIS A 38 -3.60 -6.00 9.76
N CYS A 39 -3.74 -4.77 9.26
CA CYS A 39 -3.98 -4.53 7.82
C CYS A 39 -2.72 -4.78 7.00
N GLY A 40 -2.88 -5.26 5.75
CA GLY A 40 -1.77 -5.51 4.83
C GLY A 40 -2.11 -5.12 3.40
N ALA A 41 -1.08 -4.88 2.59
CA ALA A 41 -1.22 -4.63 1.15
C ALA A 41 0.04 -5.06 0.40
N ILE A 42 -0.13 -5.52 -0.84
CA ILE A 42 0.97 -5.78 -1.78
C ILE A 42 0.94 -4.66 -2.82
N THR A 43 2.06 -3.95 -3.00
CA THR A 43 2.16 -2.85 -3.98
C THR A 43 3.17 -3.16 -5.06
N PHE A 44 2.72 -3.18 -6.31
CA PHE A 44 3.57 -3.21 -7.49
C PHE A 44 3.80 -1.78 -7.98
N VAL A 45 5.06 -1.45 -8.27
CA VAL A 45 5.46 -0.13 -8.76
C VAL A 45 5.79 -0.24 -10.23
N GLN A 46 4.95 0.33 -11.07
CA GLN A 46 5.18 0.39 -12.51
C GLN A 46 5.76 1.74 -12.88
N ARG A 47 6.89 1.70 -13.61
CA ARG A 47 7.56 2.88 -14.17
C ARG A 47 7.43 2.79 -15.68
N PHE A 48 6.55 3.61 -16.27
CA PHE A 48 6.46 3.70 -17.72
C PHE A 48 7.62 4.55 -18.25
N GLY A 49 8.31 4.03 -19.25
CA GLY A 49 9.36 4.73 -19.99
C GLY A 49 8.99 4.73 -21.47
N SER A 50 8.10 5.63 -21.87
CA SER A 50 7.90 5.98 -23.29
C SER A 50 8.33 7.42 -23.53
N ALA A 51 8.47 7.81 -24.81
CA ALA A 51 9.06 9.07 -25.26
C ALA A 51 8.43 10.35 -24.65
N LEU A 52 7.28 10.29 -23.97
CA LEU A 52 6.65 11.47 -23.37
C LEU A 52 6.25 11.40 -21.89
N GLN A 53 6.33 10.29 -21.12
CA GLN A 53 5.75 10.31 -19.75
C GLN A 53 6.32 9.33 -18.71
N LEU A 54 7.13 9.89 -17.79
CA LEU A 54 7.70 9.29 -16.57
C LEU A 54 6.69 9.19 -15.41
N ASN A 55 5.45 8.74 -15.66
CA ASN A 55 4.44 8.63 -14.59
C ASN A 55 4.67 7.36 -13.76
N LEU A 56 4.90 7.55 -12.45
CA LEU A 56 5.00 6.47 -11.48
C LEU A 56 3.60 5.98 -11.11
N HIS A 57 3.25 4.75 -11.49
CA HIS A 57 1.95 4.16 -11.18
C HIS A 57 2.10 3.08 -10.08
N PHE A 58 1.16 3.07 -9.14
CA PHE A 58 1.09 2.10 -8.05
C PHE A 58 -0.13 1.20 -8.24
N HIS A 59 0.10 -0.09 -8.42
CA HIS A 59 -0.96 -1.10 -8.33
C HIS A 59 -0.93 -1.68 -6.93
N VAL A 60 -2.00 -1.49 -6.15
CA VAL A 60 -2.08 -1.90 -4.75
C VAL A 60 -3.17 -2.96 -4.62
N LEU A 61 -2.79 -4.17 -4.20
CA LEU A 61 -3.72 -5.22 -3.80
C LEU A 61 -3.91 -5.16 -2.29
N VAL A 62 -5.17 -5.02 -1.86
CA VAL A 62 -5.55 -4.94 -0.44
C VAL A 62 -6.57 -6.05 -0.15
N PRO A 63 -6.29 -6.98 0.77
CA PRO A 63 -7.27 -8.00 1.18
C PRO A 63 -8.50 -7.35 1.81
N ASP A 64 -9.71 -7.87 1.56
CA ASP A 64 -10.92 -7.42 2.25
C ASP A 64 -11.01 -8.01 3.67
N GLY A 65 -10.17 -7.50 4.56
CA GLY A 65 -10.03 -7.99 5.93
C GLY A 65 -8.74 -7.52 6.59
N ALA A 66 -8.39 -8.13 7.71
CA ALA A 66 -7.10 -7.96 8.35
C ALA A 66 -6.60 -9.31 8.87
N PHE A 67 -5.30 -9.36 9.11
CA PHE A 67 -4.64 -10.49 9.72
C PHE A 67 -4.69 -10.37 11.23
N ASP A 68 -4.73 -11.51 11.89
CA ASP A 68 -4.59 -11.62 13.34
C ASP A 68 -3.46 -12.61 13.64
N ARG A 69 -2.77 -12.39 14.75
CA ARG A 69 -1.81 -13.35 15.31
C ARG A 69 -2.55 -14.12 16.40
N GLY A 70 -3.53 -14.92 16.00
CA GLY A 70 -4.07 -15.96 16.88
C GLY A 70 -2.95 -16.85 17.40
#